data_AF-A0A6A5LZ09-F1
#
_entry.id   AF-A0A6A5LZ09-F1
#
_cell.length_a   1.000
_cell.length_b   1.000
_cell.length_c   1.000
_cell.angle_alpha   90.00
_cell.angle_beta   90.00
_cell.angle_gamma   90.00
#
_symmetry.space_group_name_H-M   'P 1'
#
loop_
_entity.id
_entity.type
_entity.pdbx_description
1 polymer ?
#
loop_
_entity_poly.entity_id
_entity_poly.type
_entity_poly.pdbx_seq_one_letter_code
_entity_poly.pdbx_strand_id
1 'polypeptide(L)'
;MGCSLLLLVILFQACAVKPQADKNIFILAGQSNMAGRGGVVNDTAVWDGVVPPQCNPNPSILRFNAQMEWIEAQEPLHHDIDPKKSNGIGPGMIFANSLLEKREGFGVVGLVPCAIGGTNIREWERGKLIYNHMMKRVKASLNDGGSVQALLWYQGESDTVNLNDAQSYKRRVHKFFLDVRNDLQYPLLPIIQVALASGQGSYINIVRQAQWDIVLQNLRTVDAMGLPLEPMGLHLTTQAQVKLGQMMADSFIQFLPSPNPEHVTPTRNEAPTRPHNCASHIYKFPLFIRFITIISFIFLYHPFFFITMFAP
;
A
#
# COMPACT_ATOMS: atom_id res chain seq x y z
N MET A 1 -8.29 -64.11 -51.98
CA MET A 1 -7.63 -63.42 -50.85
C MET A 1 -7.66 -61.92 -51.14
N GLY A 2 -8.69 -61.22 -50.67
CA GLY A 2 -8.79 -59.76 -50.79
C GLY A 2 -8.54 -59.13 -49.44
N CYS A 3 -7.38 -58.50 -49.24
CA CYS A 3 -7.05 -57.77 -48.03
C CYS A 3 -7.61 -56.36 -48.16
N SER A 4 -8.70 -56.07 -47.43
CA SER A 4 -9.28 -54.74 -47.34
C SER A 4 -8.51 -53.96 -46.28
N LEU A 5 -7.71 -52.97 -46.71
CA LEU A 5 -6.94 -52.10 -45.84
C LEU A 5 -7.85 -50.97 -45.34
N LEU A 6 -8.27 -51.06 -44.07
CA LEU A 6 -9.10 -50.05 -43.43
C LEU A 6 -8.21 -48.87 -43.00
N LEU A 7 -8.28 -47.74 -43.70
CA LEU A 7 -7.61 -46.50 -43.32
C LEU A 7 -8.41 -45.81 -42.20
N LEU A 8 -7.86 -45.78 -40.99
CA LEU A 8 -8.40 -45.04 -39.86
C LEU A 8 -7.95 -43.56 -39.97
N VAL A 9 -8.86 -42.66 -40.30
CA VAL A 9 -8.61 -41.21 -40.32
C VAL A 9 -8.83 -40.66 -38.91
N ILE A 10 -7.74 -40.30 -38.22
CA ILE A 10 -7.79 -39.62 -36.92
C ILE A 10 -7.97 -38.12 -37.20
N LEU A 11 -9.18 -37.61 -36.98
CA LEU A 11 -9.49 -36.18 -36.99
C LEU A 11 -8.91 -35.54 -35.72
N PHE A 12 -7.73 -34.94 -35.82
CA PHE A 12 -7.25 -34.00 -34.80
C PHE A 12 -8.08 -32.72 -34.90
N GLN A 13 -9.09 -32.56 -34.03
CA GLN A 13 -9.65 -31.25 -33.76
C GLN A 13 -8.61 -30.45 -32.98
N ALA A 14 -7.87 -29.59 -33.69
CA ALA A 14 -7.09 -28.54 -33.07
C ALA A 14 -8.07 -27.57 -32.40
N CYS A 15 -8.29 -27.74 -31.09
CA CYS A 15 -8.96 -26.72 -30.30
C CYS A 15 -8.06 -25.48 -30.34
N ALA A 16 -8.50 -24.43 -31.03
CA ALA A 16 -7.80 -23.16 -31.04
C ALA A 16 -7.84 -22.59 -29.62
N VAL A 17 -6.82 -22.88 -28.81
CA VAL A 17 -6.56 -22.20 -27.56
C VAL A 17 -6.30 -20.75 -27.92
N LYS A 18 -7.29 -19.87 -27.71
CA LYS A 18 -7.05 -18.42 -27.77
C LYS A 18 -5.87 -18.14 -26.83
N PRO A 19 -4.81 -17.47 -27.29
CA PRO A 19 -3.77 -17.00 -26.38
C PRO A 19 -4.47 -16.14 -25.33
N GLN A 20 -4.56 -16.63 -24.11
CA GLN A 20 -5.12 -15.85 -23.03
C GLN A 20 -4.10 -14.76 -22.74
N ALA A 21 -4.48 -13.49 -22.93
CA ALA A 21 -3.60 -12.37 -22.65
C ALA A 21 -3.02 -12.52 -21.24
N ASP A 22 -1.70 -12.33 -21.13
CA ASP A 22 -1.01 -12.44 -19.85
C ASP A 22 -1.63 -11.49 -18.82
N LYS A 23 -1.90 -12.01 -17.62
CA LYS A 23 -2.57 -11.25 -16.55
C LYS A 23 -1.60 -10.28 -15.90
N ASN A 24 -2.06 -9.07 -15.65
CA ASN A 24 -1.41 -8.08 -14.82
C ASN A 24 -1.86 -8.28 -13.36
N ILE A 25 -1.02 -8.92 -12.55
CA ILE A 25 -1.42 -9.45 -11.23
C ILE A 25 -1.09 -8.46 -10.11
N PHE A 26 -2.08 -8.16 -9.26
CA PHE A 26 -1.96 -7.28 -8.11
C PHE A 26 -2.24 -8.04 -6.82
N ILE A 27 -1.31 -7.96 -5.88
CA ILE A 27 -1.44 -8.60 -4.57
C ILE A 27 -2.17 -7.63 -3.65
N LEU A 28 -3.31 -8.04 -3.07
CA LEU A 28 -4.08 -7.24 -2.12
C LEU A 28 -3.84 -7.78 -0.71
N ALA A 29 -2.93 -7.17 0.05
CA ALA A 29 -2.52 -7.66 1.36
C ALA A 29 -2.62 -6.60 2.45
N GLY A 30 -2.72 -7.05 3.70
CA GLY A 30 -2.88 -6.20 4.86
C GLY A 30 -4.00 -6.68 5.76
N GLN A 31 -4.75 -5.77 6.37
CA GLN A 31 -5.82 -6.12 7.32
C GLN A 31 -7.22 -5.73 6.83
N SER A 32 -8.16 -5.52 7.74
CA SER A 32 -9.58 -5.33 7.46
C SER A 32 -9.89 -4.20 6.48
N ASN A 33 -9.15 -3.08 6.50
CA ASN A 33 -9.36 -2.00 5.54
C ASN A 33 -8.86 -2.32 4.11
N MET A 34 -7.92 -3.26 3.93
CA MET A 34 -7.64 -3.85 2.61
C MET A 34 -8.67 -4.93 2.26
N ALA A 35 -9.03 -5.77 3.23
CA ALA A 35 -9.97 -6.88 3.03
C ALA A 35 -11.35 -6.36 2.58
N GLY A 36 -11.77 -5.23 3.17
CA GLY A 36 -13.00 -4.52 2.87
C GLY A 36 -14.01 -4.63 4.01
N ARG A 37 -14.45 -3.48 4.52
CA ARG A 37 -15.51 -3.34 5.54
C ARG A 37 -16.51 -2.24 5.19
N GLY A 38 -16.41 -1.66 3.99
CA GLY A 38 -17.40 -0.69 3.53
C GLY A 38 -18.78 -1.33 3.46
N GLY A 39 -19.77 -0.73 4.13
CA GLY A 39 -21.13 -1.26 4.23
C GLY A 39 -21.32 -2.33 5.30
N VAL A 40 -20.27 -2.67 6.08
CA VAL A 40 -20.37 -3.53 7.26
C VAL A 40 -20.44 -2.63 8.50
N VAL A 41 -21.51 -2.75 9.29
CA VAL A 41 -21.71 -1.93 10.51
C VAL A 41 -21.39 -2.78 11.73
N ASN A 42 -20.25 -2.59 12.37
CA ASN A 42 -19.66 -3.49 13.37
C ASN A 42 -19.16 -4.82 12.75
N ASP A 43 -17.97 -5.28 13.13
CA ASP A 43 -17.22 -6.42 12.55
C ASP A 43 -17.95 -7.79 12.52
N THR A 44 -19.15 -7.87 13.11
CA THR A 44 -20.00 -9.06 13.17
C THR A 44 -21.33 -8.90 12.44
N ALA A 45 -21.64 -7.71 11.90
CA ALA A 45 -22.87 -7.50 11.16
C ALA A 45 -22.74 -7.97 9.71
N VAL A 46 -23.90 -8.16 9.09
CA VAL A 46 -24.02 -8.48 7.68
C VAL A 46 -23.68 -7.23 6.86
N TRP A 47 -22.94 -7.41 5.76
CA TRP A 47 -22.71 -6.36 4.77
C TRP A 47 -24.04 -5.90 4.14
N ASP A 48 -24.21 -4.59 3.95
CA ASP A 48 -25.43 -4.00 3.38
C ASP A 48 -25.76 -4.42 1.93
N GLY A 49 -24.80 -5.05 1.24
CA GLY A 49 -24.95 -5.49 -0.15
C GLY A 49 -24.90 -4.35 -1.17
N VAL A 50 -24.55 -3.13 -0.74
CA VAL A 50 -24.50 -1.97 -1.62
C VAL A 50 -23.16 -1.94 -2.36
N VAL A 51 -23.22 -2.20 -3.66
CA VAL A 51 -22.08 -2.13 -4.57
C VAL A 51 -22.11 -0.80 -5.34
N PRO A 52 -21.12 0.09 -5.16
CA PRO A 52 -21.08 1.33 -5.92
C PRO A 52 -20.68 1.06 -7.39
N PRO A 53 -21.05 1.92 -8.36
CA PRO A 53 -20.77 1.68 -9.78
C PRO A 53 -19.28 1.49 -10.12
N GLN A 54 -18.38 2.10 -9.34
CA GLN A 54 -16.94 1.96 -9.47
C GLN A 54 -16.43 0.53 -9.16
N CYS A 55 -17.27 -0.30 -8.53
CA CYS A 55 -17.02 -1.71 -8.24
C CYS A 55 -17.72 -2.66 -9.24
N ASN A 56 -18.34 -2.15 -10.31
CA ASN A 56 -19.03 -3.01 -11.27
C ASN A 56 -18.09 -4.11 -11.78
N PRO A 57 -18.55 -5.37 -11.86
CA PRO A 57 -17.78 -6.46 -12.46
C PRO A 57 -17.39 -6.14 -13.90
N ASN A 58 -16.24 -6.65 -14.32
CA ASN A 58 -15.71 -6.48 -15.66
C ASN A 58 -15.03 -7.80 -16.07
N PRO A 59 -15.32 -8.38 -17.26
CA PRO A 59 -14.70 -9.62 -17.72
C PRO A 59 -13.16 -9.55 -17.82
N SER A 60 -12.58 -8.35 -17.85
CA SER A 60 -11.13 -8.12 -17.85
C SER A 60 -10.54 -7.98 -16.44
N ILE A 61 -11.34 -8.12 -15.38
CA ILE A 61 -10.90 -8.09 -13.98
C ILE A 61 -11.24 -9.43 -13.34
N LEU A 62 -10.19 -10.18 -12.99
CA LEU A 62 -10.29 -11.50 -12.41
C LEU A 62 -9.88 -11.47 -10.93
N ARG A 63 -10.44 -12.39 -10.15
CA ARG A 63 -10.10 -12.63 -8.74
C ARG A 63 -9.59 -14.05 -8.59
N PHE A 64 -8.48 -14.22 -7.88
CA PHE A 64 -7.97 -15.52 -7.51
C PHE A 64 -8.67 -16.00 -6.23
N ASN A 65 -9.61 -16.93 -6.34
CA ASN A 65 -10.46 -17.37 -5.22
C ASN A 65 -9.71 -18.24 -4.18
N ALA A 66 -10.39 -18.66 -3.12
CA ALA A 66 -9.80 -19.54 -2.10
C ALA A 66 -9.39 -20.92 -2.65
N GLN A 67 -10.07 -21.38 -3.70
CA GLN A 67 -9.81 -22.64 -4.41
C GLN A 67 -8.61 -22.56 -5.37
N MET A 68 -7.95 -21.39 -5.47
CA MET A 68 -6.81 -21.13 -6.36
C MET A 68 -7.19 -21.14 -7.85
N GLU A 69 -8.37 -20.60 -8.15
CA GLU A 69 -8.91 -20.48 -9.50
C GLU A 69 -9.17 -19.01 -9.83
N TRP A 70 -8.93 -18.64 -11.09
CA TRP A 70 -9.29 -17.33 -11.62
C TRP A 70 -10.78 -17.29 -11.97
N ILE A 71 -11.54 -16.42 -11.30
CA ILE A 71 -12.95 -16.15 -11.58
C ILE A 71 -13.16 -14.67 -11.88
N GLU A 72 -14.30 -14.29 -12.47
CA GLU A 72 -14.66 -12.86 -12.59
C GLU A 72 -14.71 -12.21 -11.19
N ALA A 73 -14.08 -11.04 -11.06
CA ALA A 73 -14.00 -10.36 -9.78
C ALA A 73 -15.31 -9.66 -9.40
N GLN A 74 -15.78 -9.92 -8.19
CA GLN A 74 -16.96 -9.29 -7.59
C GLN A 74 -16.69 -9.05 -6.10
N GLU A 75 -17.23 -7.96 -5.55
CA GLU A 75 -17.17 -7.69 -4.11
C GLU A 75 -18.09 -8.64 -3.33
N PRO A 76 -17.76 -9.00 -2.07
CA PRO A 76 -16.54 -8.64 -1.33
C PRO A 76 -15.34 -9.51 -1.73
N LEU A 77 -14.23 -8.91 -2.19
CA LEU A 77 -13.10 -9.67 -2.76
C LEU A 77 -12.45 -10.68 -1.79
N HIS A 78 -12.56 -10.47 -0.48
CA HIS A 78 -11.93 -11.29 0.55
C HIS A 78 -12.91 -12.25 1.26
N HIS A 79 -14.14 -12.41 0.79
CA HIS A 79 -15.18 -13.18 1.50
C HIS A 79 -14.78 -14.64 1.82
N ASP A 80 -14.01 -15.29 0.95
CA ASP A 80 -13.49 -16.66 1.11
C ASP A 80 -12.02 -16.69 1.57
N ILE A 81 -11.38 -15.53 1.76
CA ILE A 81 -9.98 -15.36 2.17
C ILE A 81 -9.87 -14.96 3.63
N ASP A 82 -10.74 -14.06 4.10
CA ASP A 82 -10.93 -13.67 5.49
C ASP A 82 -12.30 -14.16 6.01
N PRO A 83 -12.58 -15.48 5.97
CA PRO A 83 -13.93 -16.02 6.18
C PRO A 83 -14.41 -15.93 7.63
N LYS A 84 -13.53 -15.57 8.57
CA LYS A 84 -13.87 -15.41 10.00
C LYS A 84 -14.44 -14.02 10.30
N LYS A 85 -14.54 -13.15 9.29
CA LYS A 85 -14.97 -11.77 9.41
C LYS A 85 -16.03 -11.47 8.36
N SER A 86 -16.92 -10.54 8.67
CA SER A 86 -17.79 -9.95 7.65
C SER A 86 -16.95 -9.09 6.71
N ASN A 87 -17.03 -9.35 5.42
CA ASN A 87 -16.34 -8.57 4.39
C ASN A 87 -17.36 -7.75 3.61
N GLY A 88 -16.99 -6.50 3.29
CA GLY A 88 -17.75 -5.60 2.44
C GLY A 88 -16.84 -4.98 1.39
N ILE A 89 -17.15 -3.75 0.99
CA ILE A 89 -16.36 -3.05 -0.03
C ILE A 89 -14.93 -2.79 0.47
N GLY A 90 -13.94 -3.19 -0.32
CA GLY A 90 -12.52 -2.82 -0.19
C GLY A 90 -12.06 -1.94 -1.35
N PRO A 91 -10.76 -1.60 -1.45
CA PRO A 91 -10.26 -0.73 -2.52
C PRO A 91 -10.00 -1.47 -3.84
N GLY A 92 -10.03 -2.81 -3.85
CA GLY A 92 -9.52 -3.64 -4.94
C GLY A 92 -10.28 -3.52 -6.27
N MET A 93 -11.61 -3.63 -6.26
CA MET A 93 -12.40 -3.48 -7.49
C MET A 93 -12.29 -2.06 -8.05
N ILE A 94 -12.32 -1.04 -7.18
CA ILE A 94 -12.18 0.36 -7.60
C ILE A 94 -10.79 0.62 -8.18
N PHE A 95 -9.74 0.09 -7.56
CA PHE A 95 -8.37 0.17 -8.09
C PHE A 95 -8.31 -0.40 -9.51
N ALA A 96 -8.83 -1.61 -9.72
CA ALA A 96 -8.77 -2.30 -11.00
C ALA A 96 -9.57 -1.58 -12.09
N ASN A 97 -10.82 -1.17 -11.81
CA ASN A 97 -11.64 -0.41 -12.75
C ASN A 97 -11.00 0.95 -13.07
N SER A 98 -10.51 1.69 -12.06
CA SER A 98 -9.85 2.98 -12.27
C SER A 98 -8.58 2.85 -13.12
N LEU A 99 -7.83 1.76 -12.96
CA LEU A 99 -6.65 1.49 -13.77
C LEU A 99 -7.02 1.25 -15.23
N LEU A 100 -8.00 0.39 -15.51
CA LEU A 100 -8.46 0.11 -16.86
C LEU A 100 -9.06 1.34 -17.55
N GLU A 101 -9.76 2.20 -16.80
CA GLU A 101 -10.28 3.47 -17.31
C GLU A 101 -9.16 4.45 -17.70
N LYS A 102 -8.12 4.56 -16.86
CA LYS A 102 -7.03 5.54 -17.05
C LYS A 102 -5.91 5.03 -17.97
N ARG A 103 -5.87 3.74 -18.28
CA ARG A 103 -4.86 3.09 -19.12
C ARG A 103 -5.54 2.15 -20.09
N GLU A 104 -5.97 2.71 -21.21
CA GLU A 104 -6.51 1.93 -22.33
C GLU A 104 -5.49 0.88 -22.78
N GLY A 105 -5.97 -0.34 -23.07
CA GLY A 105 -5.11 -1.43 -23.52
C GLY A 105 -4.22 -2.04 -22.44
N PHE A 106 -4.40 -1.73 -21.15
CA PHE A 106 -3.60 -2.31 -20.06
C PHE A 106 -3.68 -3.85 -20.00
N GLY A 107 -4.78 -4.44 -20.47
CA GLY A 107 -5.00 -5.88 -20.54
C GLY A 107 -5.79 -6.44 -19.36
N VAL A 108 -5.71 -7.75 -19.12
CA VAL A 108 -6.46 -8.41 -18.06
C VAL A 108 -5.82 -8.11 -16.70
N VAL A 109 -6.59 -7.63 -15.74
CA VAL A 109 -6.17 -7.39 -14.35
C VAL A 109 -6.52 -8.60 -13.51
N GLY A 110 -5.53 -9.17 -12.82
CA GLY A 110 -5.72 -10.26 -11.85
C GLY A 110 -5.55 -9.76 -10.42
N LEU A 111 -6.57 -9.89 -9.59
CA LEU A 111 -6.54 -9.54 -8.18
C LEU A 111 -6.30 -10.80 -7.33
N VAL A 112 -5.26 -10.77 -6.50
CA VAL A 112 -4.93 -11.85 -5.56
C VAL A 112 -5.21 -11.36 -4.13
N PRO A 113 -6.45 -11.55 -3.62
CA PRO A 113 -6.82 -11.19 -2.26
C PRO A 113 -6.07 -12.05 -1.24
N CYS A 114 -5.44 -11.40 -0.26
CA CYS A 114 -4.61 -12.02 0.77
C CYS A 114 -4.78 -11.37 2.15
N ALA A 115 -5.50 -10.24 2.27
CA ALA A 115 -5.63 -9.52 3.54
C ALA A 115 -6.43 -10.31 4.58
N ILE A 116 -6.05 -10.16 5.86
CA ILE A 116 -6.66 -10.86 7.01
C ILE A 116 -6.93 -9.86 8.13
N GLY A 117 -8.19 -9.69 8.52
CA GLY A 117 -8.62 -8.71 9.51
C GLY A 117 -8.05 -8.93 10.92
N GLY A 118 -7.62 -7.83 11.55
CA GLY A 118 -7.13 -7.82 12.94
C GLY A 118 -5.71 -8.35 13.14
N THR A 119 -4.92 -8.46 12.07
CA THR A 119 -3.54 -8.95 12.13
C THR A 119 -2.54 -7.83 12.39
N ASN A 120 -1.57 -8.11 13.26
CA ASN A 120 -0.41 -7.26 13.52
C ASN A 120 0.72 -7.57 12.51
N ILE A 121 1.61 -6.61 12.22
CA ILE A 121 2.72 -6.81 11.26
C ILE A 121 3.63 -7.99 11.62
N ARG A 122 3.75 -8.35 12.91
CA ARG A 122 4.53 -9.53 13.36
C ARG A 122 3.99 -10.86 12.83
N GLU A 123 2.71 -10.90 12.49
CA GLU A 123 2.07 -12.09 11.90
C GLU A 123 2.41 -12.21 10.42
N TRP A 124 2.78 -11.11 9.77
CA TRP A 124 3.20 -11.03 8.37
C TRP A 124 4.70 -11.29 8.17
N GLU A 125 5.45 -11.62 9.21
CA GLU A 125 6.87 -11.96 9.09
C GLU A 125 7.07 -13.23 8.23
N ARG A 126 8.13 -13.23 7.42
CA ARG A 126 8.49 -14.38 6.57
C ARG A 126 8.55 -15.67 7.39
N GLY A 127 7.88 -16.71 6.91
CA GLY A 127 7.76 -18.01 7.58
C GLY A 127 6.56 -18.15 8.52
N LYS A 128 5.85 -17.06 8.84
CA LYS A 128 4.58 -17.11 9.57
C LYS A 128 3.42 -17.56 8.67
N LEU A 129 2.34 -18.00 9.29
CA LEU A 129 1.21 -18.63 8.61
C LEU A 129 0.62 -17.76 7.50
N ILE A 130 0.24 -16.51 7.81
CA ILE A 130 -0.42 -15.63 6.83
C ILE A 130 0.53 -15.17 5.73
N TYR A 131 1.81 -14.96 6.03
CA TYR A 131 2.83 -14.71 5.00
C TYR A 131 2.97 -15.89 4.05
N ASN A 132 3.09 -17.11 4.58
CA ASN A 132 3.23 -18.32 3.75
C ASN A 132 1.97 -18.57 2.92
N HIS A 133 0.78 -18.29 3.46
CA HIS A 133 -0.47 -18.37 2.72
C HIS A 133 -0.52 -17.34 1.58
N MET A 134 -0.16 -16.08 1.83
CA MET A 134 -0.04 -15.05 0.79
C MET A 134 0.91 -15.52 -0.31
N MET A 135 2.13 -15.93 0.05
CA MET A 135 3.13 -16.38 -0.92
C MET A 135 2.69 -17.61 -1.72
N LYS A 136 1.99 -18.57 -1.08
CA LYS A 136 1.41 -19.73 -1.78
C LYS A 136 0.39 -19.28 -2.81
N ARG A 137 -0.53 -18.38 -2.44
CA ARG A 137 -1.57 -17.85 -3.34
C ARG A 137 -0.96 -17.09 -4.50
N VAL A 138 -0.01 -16.19 -4.23
CA VAL A 138 0.67 -15.41 -5.27
C VAL A 138 1.41 -16.33 -6.24
N LYS A 139 2.18 -17.31 -5.75
CA LYS A 139 2.89 -18.27 -6.63
C LYS A 139 1.93 -19.10 -7.47
N ALA A 140 0.84 -19.60 -6.88
CA ALA A 140 -0.18 -20.36 -7.61
C ALA A 140 -0.88 -19.51 -8.69
N SER A 141 -1.10 -18.22 -8.44
CA SER A 141 -1.73 -17.30 -9.39
C SER A 141 -0.95 -17.10 -10.68
N LEU A 142 0.37 -17.40 -10.66
CA LEU A 142 1.27 -17.30 -11.81
C LEU A 142 1.30 -18.56 -12.68
N ASN A 143 0.68 -19.67 -12.24
CA ASN A 143 0.73 -20.95 -12.96
C ASN A 143 0.06 -20.88 -14.34
N ASP A 144 -0.97 -20.04 -14.48
CA ASP A 144 -1.73 -19.86 -15.73
C ASP A 144 -1.25 -18.64 -16.55
N GLY A 145 0.02 -18.28 -16.39
CA GLY A 145 0.62 -17.10 -17.01
C GLY A 145 0.23 -15.78 -16.33
N GLY A 146 0.86 -14.70 -16.79
CA GLY A 146 0.80 -13.38 -16.16
C GLY A 146 2.01 -13.05 -15.28
N SER A 147 2.03 -11.82 -14.78
CA SER A 147 3.14 -11.28 -14.00
C SER A 147 2.65 -10.34 -12.90
N VAL A 148 3.31 -10.39 -11.73
CA VAL A 148 3.00 -9.51 -10.61
C VAL A 148 3.40 -8.07 -10.97
N GLN A 149 2.45 -7.15 -10.96
CA GLN A 149 2.66 -5.74 -11.25
C GLN A 149 2.89 -4.89 -9.99
N ALA A 150 2.20 -5.18 -8.89
CA ALA A 150 2.41 -4.48 -7.63
C ALA A 150 1.89 -5.26 -6.41
N LEU A 151 2.46 -4.91 -5.25
CA LEU A 151 1.88 -5.17 -3.94
C LEU A 151 1.08 -3.95 -3.47
N LEU A 152 -0.20 -4.14 -3.23
CA LEU A 152 -1.09 -3.18 -2.58
C LEU A 152 -1.19 -3.54 -1.10
N TRP A 153 -0.75 -2.64 -0.22
CA TRP A 153 -0.60 -2.89 1.22
C TRP A 153 -1.36 -1.87 2.07
N TYR A 154 -2.35 -2.31 2.84
CA TYR A 154 -3.00 -1.46 3.85
C TYR A 154 -3.14 -2.20 5.18
N GLN A 155 -2.24 -1.86 6.11
CA GLN A 155 -2.17 -2.45 7.44
C GLN A 155 -1.49 -1.51 8.42
N GLY A 156 -1.78 -1.68 9.71
CA GLY A 156 -1.05 -1.08 10.81
C GLY A 156 -1.94 -0.72 11.99
N GLU A 157 -3.26 -0.76 11.84
CA GLU A 157 -4.20 -0.33 12.87
C GLU A 157 -4.05 -1.19 14.14
N SER A 158 -3.77 -2.49 14.01
CA SER A 158 -3.49 -3.37 15.16
C SER A 158 -2.13 -3.12 15.82
N ASP A 159 -1.17 -2.52 15.10
CA ASP A 159 0.12 -2.11 15.65
C ASP A 159 0.05 -0.82 16.48
N THR A 160 -1.08 -0.11 16.43
CA THR A 160 -1.30 1.13 17.20
C THR A 160 -1.69 0.92 18.67
N VAL A 161 -1.92 -0.33 19.09
CA VAL A 161 -2.37 -0.68 20.45
C VAL A 161 -1.25 -0.59 21.47
N ASN A 162 -0.10 -1.19 21.17
CA ASN A 162 1.04 -1.27 22.10
C ASN A 162 2.19 -0.39 21.59
N LEU A 163 2.84 0.34 22.50
CA LEU A 163 3.96 1.23 22.15
C LEU A 163 5.11 0.47 21.47
N ASN A 164 5.46 -0.71 22.01
CA ASN A 164 6.53 -1.55 21.45
C ASN A 164 6.22 -1.99 20.03
N ASP A 165 4.95 -2.26 19.72
CA ASP A 165 4.54 -2.67 18.39
C ASP A 165 4.64 -1.50 17.40
N ALA A 166 4.12 -0.34 17.80
CA ALA A 166 4.19 0.89 17.02
C ALA A 166 5.64 1.32 16.73
N GLN A 167 6.51 1.30 17.75
CA GLN A 167 7.93 1.65 17.59
C GLN A 167 8.69 0.64 16.71
N SER A 168 8.30 -0.64 16.74
CA SER A 168 8.89 -1.68 15.89
C SER A 168 8.33 -1.72 14.47
N TYR A 169 7.25 -0.97 14.19
CA TYR A 169 6.48 -1.07 12.95
C TYR A 169 7.36 -0.87 11.71
N LYS A 170 8.07 0.27 11.64
CA LYS A 170 8.92 0.65 10.50
C LYS A 170 9.87 -0.48 10.09
N ARG A 171 10.58 -1.05 11.07
CA ARG A 171 11.55 -2.14 10.84
C ARG A 171 10.86 -3.39 10.32
N ARG A 172 9.71 -3.77 10.90
CA ARG A 172 8.98 -4.99 10.53
C ARG A 172 8.34 -4.88 9.15
N VAL A 173 7.68 -3.77 8.83
CA VAL A 173 7.05 -3.58 7.52
C VAL A 173 8.10 -3.43 6.41
N HIS A 174 9.22 -2.74 6.66
CA HIS A 174 10.32 -2.66 5.71
C HIS A 174 10.90 -4.05 5.43
N LYS A 175 11.11 -4.86 6.48
CA LYS A 175 11.56 -6.26 6.32
C LYS A 175 10.55 -7.09 5.53
N PHE A 176 9.25 -6.97 5.82
CA PHE A 176 8.19 -7.63 5.07
C PHE A 176 8.27 -7.31 3.57
N PHE A 177 8.42 -6.04 3.18
CA PHE A 177 8.56 -5.65 1.78
C PHE A 177 9.79 -6.26 1.10
N LEU A 178 10.94 -6.29 1.78
CA LEU A 178 12.14 -6.94 1.25
C LEU A 178 11.96 -8.45 1.13
N ASP A 179 11.33 -9.09 2.11
CA ASP A 179 11.07 -10.53 2.11
C ASP A 179 10.14 -10.91 0.93
N VAL A 180 9.06 -10.14 0.68
CA VAL A 180 8.17 -10.34 -0.48
C VAL A 180 8.95 -10.22 -1.79
N ARG A 181 9.75 -9.16 -1.95
CA ARG A 181 10.58 -8.97 -3.16
C ARG A 181 11.54 -10.13 -3.37
N ASN A 182 12.19 -10.60 -2.31
CA ASN A 182 13.14 -11.70 -2.37
C ASN A 182 12.45 -13.02 -2.75
N ASP A 183 11.32 -13.34 -2.11
CA ASP A 183 10.61 -14.61 -2.35
C ASP A 183 9.88 -14.65 -3.70
N LEU A 184 9.59 -13.49 -4.29
CA LEU A 184 9.11 -13.34 -5.67
C LEU A 184 10.25 -13.15 -6.69
N GLN A 185 11.51 -13.03 -6.23
CA GLN A 185 12.67 -12.72 -7.05
C GLN A 185 12.50 -11.45 -7.90
N TYR A 186 11.78 -10.46 -7.37
CA TYR A 186 11.46 -9.22 -8.06
C TYR A 186 11.91 -7.99 -7.24
N PRO A 187 13.21 -7.63 -7.29
CA PRO A 187 13.81 -6.64 -6.37
C PRO A 187 13.24 -5.22 -6.53
N LEU A 188 12.62 -4.93 -7.66
CA LEU A 188 12.02 -3.64 -8.00
C LEU A 188 10.48 -3.68 -8.02
N LEU A 189 9.85 -4.74 -7.51
CA LEU A 189 8.40 -4.86 -7.46
C LEU A 189 7.78 -3.57 -6.87
N PRO A 190 6.92 -2.86 -7.62
CA PRO A 190 6.18 -1.72 -7.09
C PRO A 190 5.38 -2.07 -5.85
N ILE A 191 5.47 -1.21 -4.83
CA ILE A 191 4.71 -1.34 -3.60
C ILE A 191 3.95 -0.03 -3.38
N ILE A 192 2.65 -0.16 -3.12
CA ILE A 192 1.80 0.95 -2.72
C ILE A 192 1.30 0.63 -1.32
N GLN A 193 1.84 1.34 -0.34
CA GLN A 193 1.35 1.26 1.03
C GLN A 193 0.37 2.40 1.34
N VAL A 194 -0.48 2.20 2.33
CA VAL A 194 -1.43 3.20 2.79
C VAL A 194 -1.07 3.68 4.19
N ALA A 195 -0.87 4.99 4.36
CA ALA A 195 -0.75 5.61 5.67
C ALA A 195 -2.12 5.68 6.35
N LEU A 196 -2.21 5.20 7.59
CA LEU A 196 -3.50 4.84 8.23
C LEU A 196 -4.49 6.01 8.35
N ALA A 197 -5.77 5.77 8.07
CA ALA A 197 -6.85 6.71 8.40
C ALA A 197 -7.20 6.72 9.89
N SER A 198 -7.05 5.57 10.54
CA SER A 198 -7.54 5.26 11.89
C SER A 198 -6.58 4.28 12.60
N GLY A 199 -6.82 3.98 13.86
CA GLY A 199 -6.03 3.02 14.64
C GLY A 199 -6.89 2.35 15.71
N GLN A 200 -6.55 1.12 16.11
CA GLN A 200 -7.20 0.44 17.24
C GLN A 200 -6.74 0.98 18.60
N GLY A 201 -5.62 1.70 18.65
CA GLY A 201 -5.05 2.25 19.86
C GLY A 201 -4.37 3.61 19.68
N SER A 202 -3.76 4.10 20.75
CA SER A 202 -3.34 5.50 20.87
C SER A 202 -2.07 5.86 20.09
N TYR A 203 -1.35 4.88 19.53
CA TYR A 203 -0.05 5.09 18.89
C TYR A 203 -0.13 5.24 17.36
N ILE A 204 -1.29 5.66 16.83
CA ILE A 204 -1.51 5.88 15.38
C ILE A 204 -0.45 6.80 14.75
N ASN A 205 -0.05 7.88 15.43
CA ASN A 205 0.92 8.83 14.89
C ASN A 205 2.31 8.19 14.73
N ILE A 206 2.70 7.27 15.61
CA ILE A 206 3.98 6.56 15.50
C ILE A 206 3.95 5.63 14.28
N VAL A 207 2.87 4.87 14.10
CA VAL A 207 2.72 3.95 12.95
C VAL A 207 2.64 4.72 11.64
N ARG A 208 1.90 5.84 11.58
CA ARG A 208 1.84 6.71 10.40
C ARG A 208 3.19 7.31 10.05
N GLN A 209 3.91 7.84 11.04
CA GLN A 209 5.27 8.36 10.82
C GLN A 209 6.18 7.26 10.28
N ALA A 210 6.10 6.05 10.86
CA ALA A 210 6.83 4.89 10.38
C ALA A 210 6.50 4.53 8.92
N GLN A 211 5.23 4.61 8.48
CA GLN A 211 4.83 4.37 7.09
C GLN A 211 5.42 5.40 6.11
N TRP A 212 5.48 6.68 6.50
CA TRP A 212 6.10 7.73 5.69
C TRP A 212 7.62 7.65 5.61
N ASP A 213 8.28 7.29 6.71
CA ASP A 213 9.74 7.31 6.81
C ASP A 213 10.44 6.11 6.16
N ILE A 214 9.71 5.20 5.52
CA ILE A 214 10.32 4.06 4.80
C ILE A 214 10.97 4.57 3.53
N VAL A 215 12.29 4.46 3.47
CA VAL A 215 13.07 4.73 2.27
C VAL A 215 13.32 3.41 1.56
N LEU A 216 12.56 3.15 0.50
CA LEU A 216 12.66 1.95 -0.33
C LEU A 216 12.38 2.33 -1.79
N GLN A 217 13.21 1.87 -2.72
CA GLN A 217 12.98 2.12 -4.15
C GLN A 217 11.65 1.49 -4.59
N ASN A 218 10.92 2.13 -5.49
CA ASN A 218 9.62 1.69 -6.00
C ASN A 218 8.57 1.46 -4.88
N LEU A 219 8.64 2.24 -3.80
CA LEU A 219 7.62 2.32 -2.77
C LEU A 219 6.95 3.70 -2.82
N ARG A 220 5.63 3.71 -2.95
CA ARG A 220 4.80 4.93 -2.81
C ARG A 220 3.84 4.76 -1.63
N THR A 221 3.58 5.87 -0.94
CA THR A 221 2.64 5.93 0.19
C THR A 221 1.43 6.77 -0.19
N VAL A 222 0.24 6.21 -0.06
CA VAL A 222 -1.06 6.90 -0.20
C VAL A 222 -1.56 7.29 1.19
N ASP A 223 -2.03 8.52 1.38
CA ASP A 223 -2.55 8.95 2.69
C ASP A 223 -4.06 8.76 2.81
N ALA A 224 -4.50 7.87 3.71
CA ALA A 224 -5.93 7.68 3.99
C ALA A 224 -6.47 8.62 5.09
N MET A 225 -5.63 9.45 5.70
CA MET A 225 -6.05 10.39 6.75
C MET A 225 -7.18 11.30 6.28
N GLY A 226 -8.24 11.38 7.08
CA GLY A 226 -9.43 12.19 6.79
C GLY A 226 -10.44 11.53 5.86
N LEU A 227 -10.19 10.32 5.35
CA LEU A 227 -11.22 9.54 4.67
C LEU A 227 -12.34 9.14 5.66
N PRO A 228 -13.62 9.16 5.24
CA PRO A 228 -14.74 8.84 6.13
C PRO A 228 -14.70 7.43 6.71
N LEU A 229 -14.85 7.35 8.03
CA LEU A 229 -14.91 6.11 8.79
C LEU A 229 -16.36 5.72 9.09
N GLU A 230 -16.60 4.43 9.27
CA GLU A 230 -17.87 3.92 9.81
C GLU A 230 -18.07 4.36 11.27
N PRO A 231 -19.30 4.27 11.82
CA PRO A 231 -19.63 4.85 13.12
C PRO A 231 -18.72 4.45 14.29
N MET A 232 -18.13 3.25 14.28
CA MET A 232 -17.18 2.82 15.32
C MET A 232 -15.79 3.45 15.17
N GLY A 233 -15.54 4.19 14.09
CA GLY A 233 -14.32 4.97 13.88
C GLY A 233 -13.08 4.14 13.53
N LEU A 234 -13.23 2.86 13.18
CA LEU A 234 -12.10 1.99 12.84
C LEU A 234 -11.97 1.76 11.33
N HIS A 235 -13.05 1.41 10.65
CA HIS A 235 -12.98 1.03 9.23
C HIS A 235 -13.44 2.14 8.29
N LEU A 236 -12.87 2.16 7.10
CA LEU A 236 -13.31 3.03 6.02
C LEU A 236 -14.72 2.65 5.55
N THR A 237 -15.56 3.66 5.33
CA THR A 237 -16.86 3.49 4.66
C THR A 237 -16.70 3.05 3.19
N THR A 238 -17.78 2.60 2.55
CA THR A 238 -17.80 2.31 1.10
C THR A 238 -17.29 3.49 0.26
N GLN A 239 -17.75 4.71 0.55
CA GLN A 239 -17.32 5.91 -0.19
C GLN A 239 -15.85 6.26 0.04
N ALA A 240 -15.33 6.00 1.24
CA ALA A 240 -13.90 6.13 1.51
C ALA A 240 -13.07 5.10 0.75
N GLN A 241 -13.55 3.86 0.64
CA GLN A 241 -12.89 2.80 -0.14
C GLN A 241 -12.85 3.13 -1.63
N VAL A 242 -13.90 3.75 -2.17
CA VAL A 242 -13.90 4.27 -3.56
C VAL A 242 -12.76 5.29 -3.75
N LYS A 243 -12.66 6.29 -2.86
CA LYS A 243 -11.58 7.28 -2.94
C LYS A 243 -10.21 6.63 -2.80
N LEU A 244 -10.04 5.72 -1.84
CA LEU A 244 -8.77 5.03 -1.63
C LEU A 244 -8.35 4.20 -2.85
N GLY A 245 -9.26 3.43 -3.45
CA GLY A 245 -8.97 2.64 -4.65
C GLY A 245 -8.51 3.52 -5.83
N GLN A 246 -9.13 4.67 -6.01
CA GLN A 246 -8.73 5.67 -7.02
C GLN A 246 -7.33 6.23 -6.73
N MET A 247 -7.05 6.62 -5.47
CA MET A 247 -5.74 7.12 -5.05
C MET A 247 -4.64 6.06 -5.25
N MET A 248 -4.94 4.79 -5.01
CA MET A 248 -4.02 3.69 -5.23
C MET A 248 -3.76 3.45 -6.73
N ALA A 249 -4.79 3.55 -7.58
CA ALA A 249 -4.63 3.46 -9.03
C ALA A 249 -3.78 4.61 -9.58
N ASP A 250 -4.02 5.84 -9.11
CA ASP A 250 -3.22 7.01 -9.46
C ASP A 250 -1.76 6.87 -9.04
N SER A 251 -1.52 6.30 -7.85
CA SER A 251 -0.17 6.00 -7.38
C SER A 251 0.52 4.94 -8.23
N PHE A 252 -0.19 3.87 -8.62
CA PHE A 252 0.35 2.81 -9.47
C PHE A 252 0.75 3.32 -10.86
N ILE A 253 -0.09 4.15 -11.45
CA ILE A 253 0.14 4.73 -12.77
C ILE A 253 1.46 5.52 -12.83
N GLN A 254 1.92 6.10 -11.72
CA GLN A 254 3.20 6.81 -11.65
C GLN A 254 4.44 5.90 -11.63
N PHE A 255 4.27 4.57 -11.61
CA PHE A 255 5.35 3.61 -11.88
C PHE A 255 5.44 3.25 -13.36
N LEU A 256 4.39 3.49 -14.13
CA LEU A 256 4.39 3.20 -15.56
C LEU A 256 5.18 4.28 -16.31
N PRO A 257 5.84 3.95 -17.42
CA PRO A 257 6.45 4.94 -18.29
C PRO A 257 5.43 6.01 -18.70
N SER A 258 5.85 7.28 -18.67
CA SER A 258 5.03 8.36 -19.22
C SER A 258 4.81 8.09 -20.72
N PRO A 259 3.58 8.29 -21.24
CA PRO A 259 3.33 8.18 -22.68
C PRO A 259 4.12 9.22 -23.50
N ASN A 260 4.67 10.27 -22.88
CA ASN A 260 5.64 11.21 -23.45
C ASN A 260 6.91 11.26 -22.59
N PRO A 261 8.11 10.97 -23.12
CA PRO A 261 9.33 10.76 -22.34
C PRO A 261 10.12 12.04 -21.96
N GLU A 262 9.53 13.24 -22.01
CA GLU A 262 10.26 14.45 -21.62
C GLU A 262 10.10 14.76 -20.12
N HIS A 263 11.23 14.80 -19.43
CA HIS A 263 11.43 15.17 -18.02
C HIS A 263 11.09 14.11 -16.96
N VAL A 264 12.12 13.40 -16.46
CA VAL A 264 12.07 12.62 -15.22
C VAL A 264 12.94 13.29 -14.15
N THR A 265 12.31 13.73 -13.07
CA THR A 265 12.99 14.17 -11.83
C THR A 265 12.73 13.15 -10.72
N PRO A 266 13.68 12.87 -9.81
CA PRO A 266 13.47 11.90 -8.73
C PRO A 266 12.41 12.40 -7.75
N THR A 267 11.36 11.62 -7.52
CA THR A 267 10.30 11.94 -6.55
C THR A 267 10.62 11.32 -5.20
N ARG A 268 10.79 12.17 -4.18
CA ARG A 268 10.81 11.79 -2.76
C ARG A 268 9.38 11.78 -2.24
N ASN A 269 9.02 10.78 -1.42
CA ASN A 269 7.76 10.81 -0.68
C ASN A 269 7.86 11.93 0.37
N GLU A 270 7.22 13.08 0.11
CA GLU A 270 7.06 14.15 1.09
C GLU A 270 5.66 14.05 1.70
N ALA A 271 5.58 14.13 3.03
CA ALA A 271 4.31 14.25 3.72
C ALA A 271 3.63 15.58 3.31
N PRO A 272 2.30 15.64 3.16
CA PRO A 272 1.62 16.90 2.85
C PRO A 272 1.88 17.91 3.97
N THR A 273 2.58 19.01 3.67
CA THR A 273 2.68 20.15 4.57
C THR A 273 1.31 20.82 4.67
N ARG A 274 0.63 20.70 5.82
CA ARG A 274 -0.54 21.52 6.10
C ARG A 274 -0.12 23.00 6.17
N PRO A 275 -0.93 23.93 5.63
CA PRO A 275 -0.72 25.34 5.89
C PRO A 275 -1.08 25.59 7.36
N HIS A 276 -0.07 25.84 8.19
CA HIS A 276 -0.31 26.43 9.50
C HIS A 276 -0.75 27.88 9.30
N ASN A 277 -2.02 28.16 9.56
CA ASN A 277 -2.47 29.51 9.87
C ASN A 277 -1.74 29.95 11.15
N CYS A 278 -0.61 30.63 11.00
CA CYS A 278 0.02 31.39 12.08
C CYS A 278 -0.40 32.85 11.93
N ALA A 279 -1.54 33.19 12.54
CA ALA A 279 -1.86 34.57 12.82
C ALA A 279 -1.06 35.02 14.05
N SER A 280 -0.26 36.06 13.83
CA SER A 280 0.25 37.03 14.80
C SER A 280 0.95 36.51 16.07
N HIS A 281 2.27 36.55 16.05
CA HIS A 281 3.02 37.22 17.12
C HIS A 281 4.24 37.93 16.53
N ILE A 282 4.04 39.22 16.25
CA ILE A 282 5.10 40.22 16.16
C ILE A 282 5.71 40.35 17.57
N TYR A 283 7.02 40.65 17.60
CA TYR A 283 7.87 41.05 18.72
C TYR A 283 8.89 40.01 19.24
N LYS A 284 10.15 40.25 18.83
CA LYS A 284 11.41 40.18 19.61
C LYS A 284 12.51 39.28 19.01
N PHE A 285 13.25 39.84 18.06
CA PHE A 285 14.70 39.70 17.90
C PHE A 285 15.21 41.10 17.52
N PRO A 286 16.15 41.73 18.26
CA PRO A 286 17.52 41.23 18.32
C PRO A 286 18.23 41.49 19.68
N LEU A 287 18.72 40.44 20.35
CA LEU A 287 19.67 40.57 21.47
C LEU A 287 21.00 39.84 21.24
N PHE A 288 21.19 39.23 20.07
CA PHE A 288 22.42 38.48 19.77
C PHE A 288 23.47 39.26 18.96
N ILE A 289 23.22 40.53 18.60
CA ILE A 289 24.16 41.37 17.84
C ILE A 289 24.82 42.46 18.70
N ARG A 290 24.46 42.60 19.99
CA ARG A 290 25.10 43.58 20.91
C ARG A 290 26.20 43.03 21.80
N PHE A 291 26.51 41.73 21.73
CA PHE A 291 27.58 41.13 22.56
C PHE A 291 28.96 41.08 21.85
N ILE A 292 28.99 41.16 20.52
CA ILE A 292 30.25 41.06 19.73
C ILE A 292 30.91 42.43 19.51
N THR A 293 30.15 43.53 19.61
CA THR A 293 30.69 44.89 19.44
C THR A 293 31.29 45.51 20.71
N ILE A 294 30.99 44.97 21.90
CA ILE A 294 31.52 45.48 23.18
C ILE A 294 32.89 44.87 23.53
N ILE A 295 33.17 43.63 23.09
CA ILE A 295 34.47 42.97 23.33
C ILE A 295 35.56 43.53 22.39
N SER A 296 35.19 44.09 21.24
CA SER A 296 36.13 44.67 20.27
C SER A 296 36.58 46.10 20.61
N PHE A 297 35.91 46.79 21.55
CA PHE A 297 36.26 48.17 21.96
C PHE A 297 37.23 48.24 23.14
N ILE A 298 37.36 47.18 23.93
CA ILE A 298 38.28 47.13 25.09
C ILE A 298 39.72 46.80 24.66
N PHE A 299 39.91 46.10 23.53
CA PHE A 299 41.24 45.75 23.00
C PHE A 299 41.92 46.85 22.17
N LEU A 300 41.23 47.95 21.86
CA LEU A 300 41.75 49.03 21.00
C LEU A 300 42.24 50.28 21.76
N TYR A 301 42.02 50.38 23.08
CA TYR A 301 42.33 51.61 23.84
C TYR A 301 43.12 51.46 25.15
N HIS A 302 43.57 50.25 25.54
CA HIS A 302 44.43 50.10 26.73
C HIS A 302 45.44 48.94 26.58
N PRO A 303 46.65 49.18 26.02
CA PRO A 303 47.63 48.11 25.81
C PRO A 303 48.67 47.98 26.93
N PHE A 304 48.46 48.51 28.13
CA PHE A 304 49.36 48.30 29.28
C PHE A 304 48.63 48.45 30.62
N PHE A 305 48.37 47.34 31.30
CA PHE A 305 48.28 47.22 32.77
C PHE A 305 48.45 45.73 33.11
N PHE A 306 49.68 45.23 33.05
CA PHE A 306 50.49 44.81 34.21
C PHE A 306 49.78 43.78 35.12
N ILE A 307 50.17 42.50 35.10
CA ILE A 307 51.43 41.96 35.68
C ILE A 307 51.61 42.48 37.11
N THR A 308 51.09 41.72 38.09
CA THR A 308 51.73 41.37 39.37
C THR A 308 50.70 40.67 40.24
N MET A 309 50.57 39.35 40.13
CA MET A 309 50.06 38.54 41.25
C MET A 309 50.40 37.06 41.10
N PHE A 310 51.62 36.72 40.67
CA PHE A 310 52.14 35.35 40.80
C PHE A 310 53.66 35.37 40.88
N ALA A 311 54.18 35.21 42.11
CA ALA A 311 55.38 34.45 42.46
C ALA A 311 55.80 34.77 43.92
N PRO A 312 56.43 33.83 44.63
CA PRO A 312 56.02 32.45 44.95
C PRO A 312 55.29 32.35 46.31
#